data_AF-A0A6J5X4F6-F1
#
_entry.id   AF-A0A6J5X4F6-F1
#
_cell.length_a   1.000
_cell.length_b   1.000
_cell.length_c   1.000
_cell.angle_alpha   90.00
_cell.angle_beta   90.00
_cell.angle_gamma   90.00
#
_symmetry.space_group_name_H-M   'P 1'
#
loop_
_entity.id
_entity.type
_entity.pdbx_description
1 polymer ?
#
loop_
_entity_poly.entity_id
_entity_poly.type
_entity_poly.pdbx_seq_one_letter_code
_entity_poly.pdbx_strand_id
1 'polypeptide(L)' 'MKGSKSSSCPLSAEPKLEETTLSEEDEFLILGCDGLWDVISSQCAVTIARKELMLHNDPKRCSRQESWLGRHSSAILATT' A
#
# COMPACT_ATOMS: atom_id res chain seq x y z
N MET A 1 -36.56 -2.76 9.67
CA MET A 1 -36.45 -2.81 11.14
C MET A 1 -35.01 -2.47 11.52
N LYS A 2 -34.82 -1.39 12.30
CA LYS A 2 -33.51 -0.88 12.69
C LYS A 2 -33.04 -1.67 13.91
N GLY A 3 -32.04 -2.52 13.73
CA GLY A 3 -31.49 -3.37 14.78
C GLY A 3 -30.81 -2.55 15.88
N SER A 4 -31.11 -2.93 17.12
CA SER A 4 -30.60 -2.38 18.38
C SER A 4 -29.07 -2.27 18.43
N LYS A 5 -28.54 -1.08 18.77
CA LYS A 5 -27.15 -0.92 19.23
C LYS A 5 -27.08 -1.30 20.72
N SER A 6 -26.16 -2.20 21.10
CA SER A 6 -25.12 -1.95 22.11
C SER A 6 -24.48 -3.25 22.64
N SER A 7 -23.43 -3.72 21.96
CA SER A 7 -22.24 -4.22 22.65
C SER A 7 -21.11 -3.35 22.15
N SER A 8 -20.47 -2.53 23.00
CA SER A 8 -19.36 -1.68 22.57
C SER A 8 -18.13 -2.55 22.32
N CYS A 9 -18.13 -3.27 21.20
CA CYS A 9 -16.92 -3.86 20.68
C CYS A 9 -16.01 -2.70 20.25
N PRO A 10 -14.77 -2.63 20.75
CA PRO A 10 -13.81 -1.59 20.34
C PRO A 10 -13.38 -1.75 18.88
N LEU A 11 -13.73 -2.88 18.25
CA LEU A 11 -13.41 -3.20 16.87
C LEU A 11 -14.61 -2.89 15.98
N SER A 12 -14.42 -1.97 15.05
CA SER A 12 -15.36 -1.73 13.96
C SER A 12 -15.02 -2.63 12.77
N ALA A 13 -16.04 -3.20 12.14
CA ALA A 13 -15.92 -3.86 10.84
C ALA A 13 -16.18 -2.90 9.67
N GLU A 14 -16.55 -1.64 9.96
CA GLU A 14 -16.75 -0.61 8.95
C GLU A 14 -15.38 -0.12 8.43
N PRO A 15 -15.09 -0.24 7.12
CA PRO A 15 -13.84 0.23 6.57
C PRO A 15 -13.82 1.76 6.48
N LYS A 16 -12.61 2.34 6.54
CA LYS A 16 -12.40 3.73 6.14
C LYS A 16 -12.41 3.80 4.61
N LEU A 17 -13.29 4.63 4.05
CA LEU A 17 -13.34 4.90 2.61
C LEU A 17 -12.69 6.25 2.32
N GLU A 18 -11.78 6.28 1.36
CA GLU A 18 -11.20 7.49 0.79
C GLU A 18 -11.25 7.38 -0.73
N GLU A 19 -11.60 8.48 -1.39
CA GLU A 19 -11.67 8.58 -2.85
C GLU A 19 -10.75 9.71 -3.31
N THR A 20 -9.96 9.44 -4.34
CA THR A 20 -9.04 10.40 -4.97
C THR A 20 -9.16 10.26 -6.48
N THR A 21 -9.22 11.40 -7.18
CA THR A 21 -9.18 11.43 -8.64
C THR A 21 -7.74 11.33 -9.12
N LEU A 22 -7.45 10.35 -9.98
CA LEU A 22 -6.13 10.19 -10.59
C LEU A 22 -5.89 11.26 -11.65
N SER A 23 -4.64 11.73 -11.72
CA SER A 23 -4.14 12.69 -12.69
C SER A 23 -2.94 12.11 -13.46
N GLU A 24 -2.52 12.80 -14.52
CA GLU A 24 -1.32 12.42 -15.27
C GLU A 24 -0.02 12.59 -14.46
N GLU A 25 -0.07 13.28 -13.33
CA GLU A 25 1.06 13.47 -12.42
C GLU A 25 1.26 12.28 -11.47
N ASP A 26 0.24 11.42 -11.32
CA ASP A 26 0.32 10.23 -10.48
C ASP A 26 1.11 9.13 -11.23
N GLU A 27 2.26 8.72 -10.69
CA GLU A 27 3.17 7.76 -11.34
C GLU A 27 2.86 6.29 -11.00
N PHE A 28 2.51 6.01 -9.73
CA PHE A 28 2.25 4.67 -9.22
C PHE A 28 1.57 4.68 -7.85
N LEU A 29 0.93 3.57 -7.48
CA LEU A 29 0.33 3.31 -6.18
C LEU A 29 1.05 2.16 -5.46
N ILE A 30 1.50 2.42 -4.24
CA ILE A 30 2.07 1.40 -3.34
C ILE A 30 1.00 0.96 -2.33
N LEU A 31 0.64 -0.31 -2.36
CA LEU A 31 -0.20 -0.95 -1.34
C LEU A 31 0.67 -1.96 -0.56
N GLY A 32 0.70 -1.86 0.76
CA GLY A 32 1.50 -2.75 1.60
C GLY A 32 0.83 -3.03 2.94
N CYS A 33 1.14 -4.18 3.53
CA CYS A 33 0.74 -4.51 4.90
C CYS A 33 1.66 -3.82 5.93
N ASP A 34 1.26 -3.82 7.20
CA ASP A 34 2.01 -3.20 8.31
C ASP A 34 3.49 -3.62 8.33
N GLY A 35 3.78 -4.90 8.07
CA GLY A 35 5.15 -5.40 8.03
C GLY A 35 6.05 -4.73 6.98
N LEU A 36 5.49 -4.05 5.98
CA LEU A 36 6.26 -3.17 5.08
C LEU A 36 6.59 -1.86 5.80
N TRP A 37 5.55 -1.16 6.26
CA TRP A 37 5.66 0.19 6.84
C TRP A 37 6.34 0.22 8.22
N ASP A 38 6.44 -0.92 8.90
CA ASP A 38 7.19 -1.10 10.14
C ASP A 38 8.71 -0.91 9.95
N VAL A 39 9.22 -1.19 8.75
CA VAL A 39 10.67 -1.18 8.45
C VAL A 39 11.08 -0.14 7.41
N ILE A 40 10.12 0.44 6.69
CA ILE A 40 10.36 1.44 5.64
C ILE A 40 9.47 2.67 5.82
N SER A 41 10.05 3.86 5.70
CA SER A 41 9.27 5.09 5.64
C SER A 41 8.57 5.23 4.29
N SER A 42 7.44 5.96 4.26
CA SER A 42 6.70 6.24 3.02
C SER A 42 7.58 6.82 1.91
N GLN A 43 8.48 7.75 2.26
CA GLN A 43 9.37 8.37 1.28
C GLN A 43 10.45 7.42 0.76
N CYS A 44 10.98 6.55 1.64
CA CYS A 44 11.94 5.54 1.22
C CYS A 44 11.27 4.54 0.27
N ALA A 45 10.02 4.14 0.57
CA ALA A 45 9.23 3.31 -0.33
C ALA A 45 9.07 3.95 -1.72
N VAL A 46 8.61 5.20 -1.79
CA VAL A 46 8.50 5.94 -3.06
C VAL A 46 9.82 5.96 -3.83
N THR A 47 10.94 6.18 -3.14
CA THR A 47 12.27 6.23 -3.76
C THR A 47 12.67 4.88 -4.38
N ILE A 48 12.43 3.77 -3.66
CA ILE A 48 12.74 2.43 -4.17
C ILE A 48 11.82 2.07 -5.34
N ALA A 49 10.51 2.31 -5.21
CA ALA A 49 9.53 2.02 -6.26
C ALA A 49 9.87 2.74 -7.56
N ARG A 50 10.14 4.06 -7.48
CA ARG A 50 10.51 4.84 -8.65
C ARG A 50 11.79 4.30 -9.31
N LYS A 51 12.82 3.99 -8.51
CA LYS A 51 14.08 3.44 -9.04
C LYS A 51 13.88 2.11 -9.77
N GLU A 52 13.15 1.18 -9.19
CA GLU A 52 12.92 -0.15 -9.78
C GLU A 52 12.03 -0.09 -11.02
N LEU A 53 10.99 0.76 -10.99
CA LEU A 53 10.14 1.01 -12.16
C LEU A 53 10.93 1.66 -13.30
N MET A 54 11.82 2.60 -13.03
CA MET A 54 12.68 3.19 -14.08
C MET A 54 13.64 2.17 -14.70
N LEU A 55 14.08 1.17 -13.96
CA LEU A 55 15.04 0.16 -14.43
C LEU A 55 14.38 -0.95 -15.25
N HIS A 56 13.18 -1.37 -14.85
CA HIS A 56 12.57 -2.59 -15.37
C HIS A 56 11.17 -2.38 -15.95
N ASN A 57 10.53 -1.26 -15.64
CA ASN A 57 9.16 -0.92 -16.01
C ASN A 57 8.17 -2.07 -15.79
N ASP A 58 8.41 -2.86 -14.73
CA ASP A 58 7.60 -4.03 -14.36
C ASP A 58 7.20 -3.91 -12.88
N PRO A 59 5.93 -3.55 -12.59
CA PRO A 59 5.46 -3.39 -11.22
C PRO A 59 5.44 -4.71 -10.45
N LYS A 60 5.22 -5.85 -11.11
CA LYS A 60 5.24 -7.17 -10.46
C LYS A 60 6.65 -7.55 -10.03
N ARG A 61 7.66 -7.16 -10.82
CA ARG A 61 9.05 -7.34 -10.45
C ARG A 61 9.44 -6.42 -9.30
N CYS A 62 9.07 -5.14 -9.37
CA CYS A 62 9.34 -4.18 -8.30
C CYS A 62 8.76 -4.66 -6.97
N SER A 63 7.53 -5.19 -6.96
CA SER A 63 6.87 -5.64 -5.72
C SER A 63 7.49 -6.90 -5.09
N ARG A 64 8.37 -7.61 -5.82
CA ARG A 64 9.11 -8.78 -5.35
C ARG A 64 10.56 -8.48 -4.98
N GLN A 65 11.00 -7.23 -5.09
CA GLN A 65 12.40 -6.90 -4.85
C GLN A 65 12.75 -7.06 -3.36
N GLU A 66 13.85 -7.76 -3.08
CA GLU A 66 14.30 -8.07 -1.71
C GLU A 66 14.57 -6.82 -0.85
N SER A 67 14.86 -5.67 -1.48
CA SER A 67 15.02 -4.39 -0.78
C SER A 67 13.77 -3.94 -0.02
N TRP A 68 12.60 -4.51 -0.33
CA TRP A 68 11.35 -4.26 0.38
C TRP A 68 11.10 -5.24 1.53
N LEU A 69 11.78 -6.39 1.55
CA LEU A 69 11.38 -7.56 2.30
C LEU A 69 12.13 -7.67 3.62
N GLY A 70 11.59 -7.03 4.65
CA GLY A 70 11.82 -7.45 6.04
C GLY A 70 11.14 -8.79 6.32
N ARG A 71 11.59 -9.91 5.69
CA ARG A 71 11.17 -11.32 5.87
C ARG A 71 9.67 -11.71 5.86
N HIS A 72 8.72 -10.79 6.03
CA HIS A 72 7.28 -11.05 6.14
C HIS A 72 6.40 -9.92 5.54
N SER A 73 7.00 -9.01 4.77
CA SER A 73 6.30 -7.85 4.18
C SER A 73 5.70 -8.22 2.81
N SER A 74 4.43 -7.88 2.56
CA SER A 74 3.81 -8.00 1.23
C SER A 74 3.51 -6.62 0.67
N ALA A 75 3.97 -6.35 -0.55
CA ALA A 75 3.67 -5.13 -1.29
C ALA A 75 3.05 -5.47 -2.66
N ILE A 76 2.13 -4.62 -3.11
CA ILE A 76 1.60 -4.59 -4.47
C ILE A 76 1.87 -3.20 -5.02
N LEU A 77 2.45 -3.15 -6.22
CA LEU A 77 2.65 -1.93 -6.97
C LEU A 77 1.70 -1.93 -8.17
N ALA A 78 0.99 -0.82 -8.37
CA ALA A 78 0.21 -0.57 -9.58
C ALA A 78 0.73 0.69 -10.26
N THR A 79 0.85 0.64 -11.58
CA THR A 79 1.11 1.83 -12.42
C THR A 79 -0.24 2.37 -12.90
N THR A 80 -0.39 3.68 -12.84
CA THR A 80 -1.59 4.43 -13.25
C THR A 80 -1.67 4.62 -14.75
#